data_AF-A0A368VFN1-F1
#
_entry.id   AF-A0A368VFN1-F1
#
_cell.length_a   1.000
_cell.length_b   1.000
_cell.length_c   1.000
_cell.angle_alpha   90.00
_cell.angle_beta   90.00
_cell.angle_gamma   90.00
#
_symmetry.space_group_name_H-M   'P 1'
#
loop_
_entity.id
_entity.type
_entity.pdbx_description
1 polymer ?
#
loop_
_entity_poly.entity_id
_entity_poly.type
_entity_poly.pdbx_seq_one_letter_code
_entity_poly.pdbx_strand_id
1 'polypeptide(L)'
;MTTNSNLLQQTLDILEVLMERTDEMTLPELDLLEEAMTDAVKYKITDAVLRQQVHTVAGCYAVDPALPDGFSVTHNDKRPISHKVWWYRPYITTRQHGEQTVFWVECLDGGCWDRPTWWGEATSLEAAVEICRNGPNWTQPK
;
A
#
# COMPACT_ATOMS: atom_id res chain seq x y z
N MET A 1 -2.30 17.49 -22.56
CA MET A 1 -1.13 17.73 -21.68
C MET A 1 -1.43 18.92 -20.79
N THR A 2 -2.17 18.73 -19.69
CA THR A 2 -2.66 19.84 -18.83
C THR A 2 -2.82 19.46 -17.35
N THR A 3 -2.70 18.17 -17.01
CA THR A 3 -3.01 17.65 -15.67
C THR A 3 -1.97 18.03 -14.61
N ASN A 4 -0.69 18.10 -14.96
CA ASN A 4 0.38 18.45 -14.02
C ASN A 4 0.30 19.89 -13.51
N SER A 5 -0.26 20.81 -14.31
CA SER A 5 -0.40 22.21 -13.94
C SER A 5 -1.46 22.44 -12.87
N ASN A 6 -2.50 21.61 -12.81
CA ASN A 6 -3.62 21.80 -11.88
C ASN A 6 -3.26 21.29 -10.47
N LEU A 7 -2.55 20.15 -10.39
CA LEU A 7 -2.08 19.61 -9.11
C LEU A 7 -1.00 20.49 -8.46
N LEU A 8 -0.09 21.05 -9.26
CA LEU A 8 0.90 22.01 -8.78
C LEU A 8 0.21 23.26 -8.21
N GLN A 9 -0.78 23.79 -8.90
CA GLN A 9 -1.52 24.96 -8.41
C GLN A 9 -2.26 24.65 -7.11
N GLN A 10 -2.99 23.52 -7.05
CA GLN A 10 -3.65 23.09 -5.81
C GLN A 10 -2.67 22.90 -4.65
N THR A 11 -1.45 22.42 -4.93
CA THR A 11 -0.42 22.24 -3.90
C THR A 11 0.08 23.59 -3.39
N LEU A 12 0.30 24.55 -4.29
CA LEU A 12 0.70 25.91 -3.93
C LEU A 12 -0.39 26.61 -3.12
N ASP A 13 -1.65 26.51 -3.55
CA ASP A 13 -2.79 27.11 -2.84
C ASP A 13 -2.92 26.54 -1.41
N ILE A 14 -2.71 25.23 -1.22
CA ILE A 14 -2.70 24.59 0.10
C ILE A 14 -1.54 25.10 0.96
N LEU A 15 -0.34 25.24 0.37
CA LEU A 15 0.83 25.75 1.10
C LEU A 15 0.64 27.20 1.54
N GLU A 16 0.04 28.05 0.71
CA GLU A 16 -0.29 29.43 1.07
C GLU A 16 -1.24 29.49 2.27
N VAL A 17 -2.33 28.71 2.24
CA VAL A 17 -3.28 28.64 3.37
C VAL A 17 -2.60 28.10 4.64
N LEU A 18 -1.70 27.13 4.51
CA LEU A 18 -0.95 26.61 5.66
C LEU A 18 -0.01 27.67 6.25
N MET A 19 0.69 28.42 5.41
CA MET A 19 1.58 29.50 5.85
C MET A 19 0.81 30.57 6.65
N GLU A 20 -0.37 30.98 6.17
CA GLU A 20 -1.22 31.94 6.89
C GLU A 20 -1.67 31.40 8.26
N ARG A 21 -1.96 30.09 8.34
CA ARG A 21 -2.41 29.46 9.59
C ARG A 21 -1.28 29.21 10.59
N THR A 22 -0.05 29.00 10.12
CA THR A 22 1.10 28.77 11.00
C THR A 22 1.50 29.99 11.81
N ASP A 23 1.19 31.20 11.33
CA ASP A 23 1.47 32.45 12.04
C ASP A 23 0.68 32.58 13.36
N GLU A 24 -0.43 31.86 13.47
CA GLU A 24 -1.31 31.86 14.65
C GLU A 24 -1.06 30.66 15.60
N MET A 25 -0.13 29.77 15.26
CA MET A 25 0.12 28.52 15.99
C MET A 25 1.21 28.67 17.06
N THR A 26 1.07 27.91 18.14
CA THR A 26 2.11 27.77 19.16
C THR A 26 3.22 26.80 18.69
N LEU A 27 4.41 26.91 19.28
CA LEU A 27 5.54 26.02 18.95
C LEU A 27 5.19 24.51 19.05
N PRO A 28 4.50 24.01 20.10
CA PRO A 28 4.11 22.60 20.15
C PRO A 28 3.13 22.18 19.05
N GLU A 29 2.26 23.08 18.61
CA GLU A 29 1.32 22.81 17.52
C GLU A 29 2.04 22.77 16.16
N LEU A 30 3.07 23.61 15.99
CA LEU A 30 3.94 23.59 14.82
C LEU A 30 4.73 22.26 14.74
N ASP A 31 5.27 21.78 15.86
CA ASP A 31 5.98 20.48 15.91
C ASP A 31 5.05 19.32 15.48
N LEU A 32 3.81 19.29 15.99
CA LEU A 32 2.82 18.28 15.61
C LEU A 32 2.42 18.37 14.13
N LEU A 33 2.30 19.59 13.60
CA LEU A 33 2.01 19.80 12.19
C LEU A 33 3.15 19.33 11.30
N GLU A 34 4.40 19.63 11.68
CA GLU A 34 5.60 19.17 10.96
C GLU A 34 5.66 17.64 10.89
N GLU A 35 5.41 16.95 12.02
CA GLU A 35 5.38 15.49 12.07
C GLU A 35 4.27 14.93 11.15
N ALA A 36 3.04 15.45 11.28
CA ALA A 36 1.91 14.99 10.49
C ALA A 36 2.09 15.23 8.98
N MET A 37 2.62 16.40 8.59
CA MET A 37 2.91 16.71 7.19
C MET A 37 4.02 15.81 6.63
N THR A 38 5.08 15.59 7.41
CA THR A 38 6.17 14.69 7.05
C THR A 38 5.66 13.28 6.79
N ASP A 39 4.80 12.76 7.66
CA ASP A 39 4.21 11.43 7.50
C ASP A 39 3.25 11.35 6.30
N ALA A 40 2.42 12.36 6.10
CA ALA A 40 1.52 12.44 4.96
C ALA A 40 2.28 12.46 3.62
N VAL A 41 3.36 13.25 3.53
CA VAL A 41 4.21 13.33 2.33
C VAL A 41 4.94 12.00 2.10
N LYS A 42 5.56 11.42 3.15
CA LYS A 42 6.20 10.09 3.07
C LYS A 42 5.22 9.03 2.58
N TYR A 43 3.99 9.03 3.11
CA TYR A 43 2.94 8.11 2.69
C TYR A 43 2.59 8.30 1.21
N LYS A 44 2.35 9.53 0.75
CA LYS A 44 1.96 9.82 -0.65
C LYS A 44 3.06 9.49 -1.64
N ILE A 45 4.32 9.83 -1.33
CA ILE A 45 5.46 9.46 -2.16
C ILE A 45 5.57 7.95 -2.24
N THR A 46 5.45 7.25 -1.10
CA THR A 46 5.56 5.80 -1.08
C THR A 46 4.42 5.14 -1.85
N ASP A 47 3.18 5.59 -1.70
CA ASP A 47 2.02 5.12 -2.48
C ASP A 47 2.23 5.35 -3.99
N ALA A 48 2.76 6.52 -4.39
CA ALA A 48 3.08 6.81 -5.78
C ALA A 48 4.18 5.90 -6.35
N VAL A 49 5.22 5.62 -5.56
CA VAL A 49 6.29 4.68 -5.95
C VAL A 49 5.75 3.26 -6.07
N LEU A 50 4.93 2.81 -5.13
CA LEU A 50 4.28 1.50 -5.19
C LEU A 50 3.42 1.37 -6.45
N ARG A 51 2.63 2.40 -6.80
CA ARG A 51 1.83 2.39 -8.03
C ARG A 51 2.68 2.25 -9.29
N GLN A 52 3.93 2.75 -9.30
CA GLN A 52 4.85 2.55 -10.43
C GLN A 52 5.47 1.16 -10.45
N GLN A 53 5.61 0.52 -9.28
CA GLN A 53 6.11 -0.86 -9.13
C GLN A 53 5.03 -1.93 -9.41
N VAL A 54 3.76 -1.53 -9.51
CA VAL A 54 2.63 -2.40 -9.85
C VAL A 54 2.35 -2.29 -11.34
N HIS A 55 2.66 -3.35 -12.10
CA HIS A 55 2.45 -3.37 -13.55
C HIS A 55 0.99 -3.58 -13.95
N THR A 56 0.19 -4.24 -13.09
CA THR A 56 -1.22 -4.59 -13.35
C THR A 56 -2.07 -4.44 -12.09
N VAL A 57 -3.29 -3.94 -12.23
CA VAL A 57 -4.27 -3.79 -11.13
C VAL A 57 -5.57 -4.50 -11.48
N ALA A 58 -6.12 -5.25 -10.53
CA ALA A 58 -7.45 -5.88 -10.63
C ALA A 58 -8.37 -5.31 -9.55
N GLY A 59 -9.43 -4.59 -9.96
CA GLY A 59 -10.23 -3.78 -9.04
C GLY A 59 -9.37 -2.66 -8.44
N CYS A 60 -8.92 -2.86 -7.19
CA CYS A 60 -8.00 -1.97 -6.48
C CYS A 60 -6.76 -2.69 -5.91
N TYR A 61 -6.52 -3.94 -6.29
CA TYR A 61 -5.44 -4.77 -5.77
C TYR A 61 -4.33 -4.94 -6.80
N ALA A 62 -3.09 -4.92 -6.32
CA ALA A 62 -1.92 -5.15 -7.16
C ALA A 62 -1.88 -6.61 -7.66
N VAL A 63 -1.57 -6.79 -8.93
CA VAL A 63 -1.35 -8.10 -9.57
C VAL A 63 0.10 -8.18 -10.00
N ASP A 64 0.77 -9.26 -9.58
CA ASP A 64 2.20 -9.49 -9.77
C ASP A 64 3.06 -8.25 -9.45
N PRO A 65 2.93 -7.67 -8.24
CA PRO A 65 3.70 -6.49 -7.88
C PRO A 65 5.20 -6.81 -7.87
N ALA A 66 6.02 -5.84 -8.29
CA ALA A 66 7.46 -5.89 -8.06
C ALA A 66 7.74 -5.66 -6.56
N LEU A 67 7.77 -6.75 -5.79
CA LEU A 67 8.01 -6.70 -4.35
C LEU A 67 9.48 -6.31 -4.05
N PRO A 68 9.75 -5.62 -2.93
CA PRO A 68 11.11 -5.30 -2.52
C PRO A 68 11.99 -6.54 -2.30
N ASP A 69 13.31 -6.37 -2.40
CA ASP A 69 14.25 -7.45 -2.09
C ASP A 69 14.05 -7.99 -0.67
N GLY A 70 14.08 -9.32 -0.55
CA GLY A 70 13.92 -10.03 0.73
C GLY A 70 12.52 -9.96 1.34
N PHE A 71 11.51 -9.42 0.64
CA PHE A 71 10.17 -9.18 1.20
C PHE A 71 9.51 -10.42 1.82
N SER A 72 9.64 -11.58 1.18
CA SER A 72 9.00 -12.84 1.61
C SER A 72 9.82 -13.68 2.60
N VAL A 73 10.93 -13.15 3.13
CA VAL A 73 11.80 -13.86 4.10
C VAL A 73 12.24 -12.97 5.27
N THR A 74 11.82 -11.71 5.30
CA THR A 74 12.21 -10.75 6.33
C THR A 74 11.27 -10.82 7.52
N HIS A 75 11.80 -11.19 8.68
CA HIS A 75 11.08 -11.18 9.96
C HIS A 75 10.38 -9.84 10.21
N ASN A 76 9.12 -9.87 10.68
CA ASN A 76 8.27 -8.68 10.86
C ASN A 76 8.94 -7.55 11.65
N ASP A 77 9.53 -7.84 12.82
CA ASP A 77 10.24 -6.86 13.65
C ASP A 77 11.51 -6.26 13.01
N LYS A 78 12.05 -6.90 11.97
CA LYS A 78 13.26 -6.46 11.25
C LYS A 78 12.95 -5.83 9.89
N ARG A 79 11.66 -5.67 9.53
CA ARG A 79 11.26 -5.16 8.21
C ARG A 79 11.68 -3.69 8.04
N PRO A 80 12.34 -3.34 6.92
CA PRO A 80 12.57 -1.94 6.57
C PRO A 80 11.25 -1.24 6.22
N ILE A 81 11.27 0.10 6.21
CA ILE A 81 10.09 0.91 5.85
C ILE A 81 9.53 0.53 4.47
N SER A 82 10.41 0.20 3.51
CA SER A 82 10.03 -0.25 2.17
C SER A 82 9.18 -1.53 2.15
N HIS A 83 9.26 -2.36 3.19
CA HIS A 83 8.38 -3.54 3.33
C HIS A 83 7.10 -3.18 4.10
N LYS A 84 7.21 -2.35 5.13
CA LYS A 84 6.08 -1.99 6.03
C LYS A 84 4.94 -1.29 5.29
N VAL A 85 5.21 -0.66 4.16
CA VAL A 85 4.16 0.01 3.35
C VAL A 85 3.15 -0.97 2.74
N TRP A 86 3.49 -2.27 2.68
CA TRP A 86 2.60 -3.35 2.24
C TRP A 86 1.74 -3.92 3.37
N TRP A 87 1.86 -3.41 4.59
CA TRP A 87 1.13 -3.97 5.73
C TRP A 87 -0.38 -3.81 5.55
N TYR A 88 -1.13 -4.90 5.76
CA TYR A 88 -2.59 -5.01 5.51
C TYR A 88 -3.02 -4.66 4.07
N ARG A 89 -2.12 -4.80 3.10
CA ARG A 89 -2.43 -4.62 1.68
C ARG A 89 -2.35 -5.97 0.96
N PRO A 90 -3.49 -6.64 0.70
CA PRO A 90 -3.46 -7.87 -0.06
C PRO A 90 -3.07 -7.59 -1.50
N TYR A 91 -2.35 -8.54 -2.09
CA TYR A 91 -1.95 -8.52 -3.49
C TYR A 91 -2.11 -9.91 -4.09
N ILE A 92 -2.14 -9.96 -5.41
CA ILE A 92 -2.39 -11.16 -6.20
C ILE A 92 -1.10 -11.55 -6.91
N THR A 93 -0.72 -12.82 -6.80
CA THR A 93 0.41 -13.42 -7.53
C THR A 93 -0.11 -14.46 -8.51
N THR A 94 0.22 -14.33 -9.78
CA THR A 94 -0.10 -15.30 -10.83
C THR A 94 0.86 -16.49 -10.72
N ARG A 95 0.31 -17.70 -10.69
CA ARG A 95 1.04 -18.97 -10.62
C ARG A 95 0.56 -19.90 -11.74
N GLN A 96 1.42 -20.84 -12.13
CA GLN A 96 1.06 -21.92 -13.04
C GLN A 96 1.03 -23.24 -12.26
N HIS A 97 -0.11 -23.92 -12.27
CA HIS A 97 -0.30 -25.28 -11.76
C HIS A 97 -0.55 -26.21 -12.96
N GLY A 98 0.55 -26.73 -13.53
CA GLY A 98 0.50 -27.45 -14.80
C GLY A 98 0.12 -26.51 -15.95
N GLU A 99 -0.96 -26.83 -16.67
CA GLU A 99 -1.49 -26.00 -17.76
C GLU A 99 -2.47 -24.92 -17.26
N GLN A 100 -2.84 -24.95 -15.97
CA GLN A 100 -3.81 -24.02 -15.41
C GLN A 100 -3.11 -22.82 -14.77
N THR A 101 -3.58 -21.62 -15.12
CA THR A 101 -3.22 -20.39 -14.40
C THR A 101 -4.08 -20.29 -13.14
N VAL A 102 -3.43 -20.10 -11.99
CA VAL A 102 -4.08 -19.86 -10.70
C VAL A 102 -3.54 -18.57 -10.09
N PHE A 103 -4.37 -17.92 -9.27
CA PHE A 103 -4.08 -16.64 -8.66
C PHE A 103 -4.03 -16.83 -7.15
N TRP A 104 -2.87 -16.62 -6.56
CA TRP A 104 -2.69 -16.64 -5.11
C TRP A 104 -2.93 -15.25 -4.54
N VAL A 105 -3.64 -15.19 -3.43
CA VAL A 105 -3.83 -13.95 -2.67
C VAL A 105 -2.98 -14.02 -1.42
N GLU A 106 -2.14 -13.02 -1.23
CA GLU A 106 -1.21 -12.92 -0.13
C GLU A 106 -1.33 -11.54 0.51
N CYS A 107 -1.16 -11.45 1.82
CA CYS A 107 -1.14 -10.18 2.53
C CYS A 107 -0.08 -10.18 3.62
N LEU A 108 0.65 -9.08 3.71
CA LEU A 108 1.55 -8.86 4.83
C LEU A 108 0.75 -8.31 6.02
N ASP A 109 0.24 -9.18 6.89
CA ASP A 109 -0.68 -8.83 7.99
C ASP A 109 -0.19 -9.30 9.38
N GLY A 110 0.96 -9.98 9.42
CA GLY A 110 1.54 -10.54 10.63
C GLY A 110 1.06 -11.94 10.98
N GLY A 111 0.23 -12.59 10.15
CA GLY A 111 -0.20 -13.98 10.36
C GLY A 111 0.94 -15.00 10.19
N CYS A 112 2.02 -14.62 9.53
CA CYS A 112 3.28 -15.39 9.43
C CYS A 112 4.46 -14.57 9.97
N TRP A 113 5.51 -15.27 10.39
CA TRP A 113 6.65 -14.67 11.10
C TRP A 113 7.52 -13.76 10.20
N ASP A 114 7.74 -14.17 8.96
CA ASP A 114 8.76 -13.65 8.06
C ASP A 114 8.27 -13.42 6.62
N ARG A 115 7.04 -13.80 6.32
CA ARG A 115 6.45 -13.73 4.99
C ARG A 115 5.00 -13.24 5.02
N PRO A 116 4.48 -12.77 3.89
CA PRO A 116 3.05 -12.57 3.71
C PRO A 116 2.26 -13.85 4.01
N THR A 117 1.11 -13.68 4.65
CA THR A 117 0.17 -14.76 4.88
C THR A 117 -0.59 -15.05 3.60
N TRP A 118 -0.67 -16.33 3.22
CA TRP A 118 -1.49 -16.78 2.11
C TRP A 118 -2.96 -16.77 2.54
N TRP A 119 -3.77 -15.97 1.87
CA TRP A 119 -5.20 -15.83 2.13
C TRP A 119 -6.05 -16.81 1.33
N GLY A 120 -5.52 -17.34 0.22
CA GLY A 120 -6.19 -18.36 -0.59
C GLY A 120 -5.75 -18.34 -2.05
N GLU A 121 -6.38 -19.19 -2.85
CA GLU A 121 -6.18 -19.25 -4.30
C GLU A 121 -7.50 -19.21 -5.07
N ALA A 122 -7.44 -18.74 -6.31
CA ALA A 122 -8.55 -18.68 -7.24
C ALA A 122 -8.11 -19.06 -8.66
N THR A 123 -9.05 -19.52 -9.49
CA THR A 123 -8.81 -19.83 -10.91
C THR A 123 -9.19 -18.68 -11.85
N SER A 124 -9.71 -17.57 -11.30
CA SER A 124 -9.95 -16.33 -12.03
C SER A 124 -9.52 -15.12 -11.22
N LEU A 125 -9.22 -14.03 -11.92
CA LEU A 125 -8.78 -12.80 -11.30
C LEU A 125 -9.92 -12.13 -10.50
N GLU A 126 -11.17 -12.25 -10.97
CA GLU A 126 -12.36 -11.74 -10.29
C GLU A 126 -12.57 -12.44 -8.93
N ALA A 127 -12.38 -13.76 -8.88
CA ALA A 127 -12.48 -14.52 -7.64
C ALA A 127 -11.32 -14.18 -6.69
N ALA A 128 -10.10 -13.95 -7.20
CA ALA A 128 -8.99 -13.47 -6.39
C ALA A 128 -9.28 -12.08 -5.78
N VAL A 129 -9.87 -11.16 -6.56
CA VAL A 129 -10.31 -9.85 -6.05
C VAL A 129 -11.32 -9.99 -4.92
N GLU A 130 -12.21 -10.98 -4.98
CA GLU A 130 -13.18 -11.23 -3.91
C GLU A 130 -12.51 -11.74 -2.63
N ILE A 131 -11.47 -12.58 -2.74
CA ILE A 131 -10.65 -12.98 -1.58
C ILE A 131 -9.96 -11.76 -0.97
N CYS A 132 -9.37 -10.88 -1.79
CA CYS A 132 -8.75 -9.64 -1.32
C CYS A 132 -9.75 -8.72 -0.58
N ARG A 133 -10.99 -8.67 -1.05
CA ARG A 133 -12.05 -7.83 -0.48
C ARG A 133 -12.56 -8.34 0.87
N ASN A 134 -12.79 -9.64 0.98
CA ASN A 134 -13.40 -10.23 2.17
C ASN A 134 -12.39 -10.61 3.25
N GLY A 135 -11.11 -10.67 2.90
CA GLY A 135 -10.08 -11.24 3.75
C GLY A 135 -10.23 -12.76 3.90
N PRO A 136 -9.28 -13.43 4.58
CA PRO A 136 -9.34 -14.86 4.75
C PRO A 136 -10.37 -15.23 5.82
N ASN A 137 -11.01 -16.38 5.66
CA ASN A 137 -12.13 -16.81 6.51
C ASN A 137 -11.82 -16.90 8.01
N TRP A 138 -10.54 -17.00 8.41
CA TRP A 138 -10.13 -17.03 9.82
C TRP A 138 -10.02 -15.64 10.47
N THR A 139 -10.20 -14.56 9.72
CA THR A 139 -10.20 -13.17 10.22
C THR A 139 -11.60 -12.60 10.45
N GLN A 140 -12.64 -13.29 9.99
CA GLN A 140 -14.02 -12.84 10.18
C GLN A 140 -14.54 -13.21 11.58
N PRO A 141 -15.24 -12.31 12.29
CA PRO A 141 -15.89 -12.66 13.55
C PRO A 141 -16.94 -13.76 13.31
N LYS A 142 -16.87 -14.82 14.13
CA LYS A 142 -17.82 -15.95 14.09
C LYS A 142 -19.17 -15.57 14.68
#